data_AF-A0A2P2CXS8-F1
#
_entry.id   AF-A0A2P2CXS8-F1
#
_cell.length_a   1.000
_cell.length_b   1.000
_cell.length_c   1.000
_cell.angle_alpha   90.00
_cell.angle_beta   90.00
_cell.angle_gamma   90.00
#
_symmetry.space_group_name_H-M   'P 1'
#
loop_
_entity.id
_entity.type
_entity.pdbx_description
1 polymer ?
#
loop_
_entity_poly.entity_id
_entity_poly.type
_entity_poly.pdbx_seq_one_letter_code
_entity_poly.pdbx_strand_id
1 'polypeptide(L)'
;MATQLEIALELAEEIKKINQQEDNRIPSSDSFLKDMIAFFSRDMHEIREILEMLREARYIFIIKIVLPEQSKNAREQDQGVDAYIYADLKIVTDLKGFAEKKLEKAYEATYYKRKSPFQITRELFPKIKEHNNTPLGRFINISVMLEEYQRVLTAAPNEYDDNRRRNLLSELLERNGAPVTVARDIPDYEITSLGGGGGSPLGFKRAADVVASNDVTFNPKSPWSRLTSKFSAEFLIRIHLRKYEFDTVRKLILGGKLVNFDDLKYVRDSIQTMENHVHLDPILQNFTDEMTELRRLAQKKMNILKGITNSGSIQN
;
A
#
# COMPACT_ATOMS: atom_id res chain seq x y z
N MET A 1 12.52 -6.86 18.52
CA MET A 1 13.21 -6.86 17.21
C MET A 1 12.17 -6.44 16.19
N ALA A 2 12.48 -5.47 15.33
CA ALA A 2 11.58 -5.09 14.25
C ALA A 2 11.31 -6.29 13.35
N THR A 3 10.06 -6.47 12.95
CA THR A 3 9.65 -7.52 12.01
C THR A 3 10.20 -7.22 10.62
N GLN A 4 10.35 -8.24 9.78
CA GLN A 4 10.85 -8.06 8.41
C GLN A 4 9.99 -7.08 7.59
N LEU A 5 8.68 -7.03 7.87
CA LEU A 5 7.79 -6.05 7.27
C LEU A 5 8.08 -4.62 7.74
N GLU A 6 8.26 -4.39 9.03
CA GLU A 6 8.57 -3.07 9.57
C GLU A 6 9.85 -2.53 8.92
N ILE A 7 10.87 -3.39 8.80
CA ILE A 7 12.13 -3.05 8.13
C ILE A 7 11.88 -2.74 6.64
N ALA A 8 11.08 -3.55 5.94
CA ALA A 8 10.78 -3.32 4.52
C ALA A 8 10.05 -1.98 4.30
N LEU A 9 9.04 -1.68 5.10
CA LEU A 9 8.28 -0.43 5.00
C LEU A 9 9.15 0.78 5.39
N GLU A 10 9.95 0.66 6.43
CA GLU A 10 10.87 1.71 6.85
C GLU A 10 11.93 1.99 5.78
N LEU A 11 12.48 0.94 5.15
CA LEU A 11 13.44 1.06 4.06
C LEU A 11 12.82 1.71 2.81
N ALA A 12 11.57 1.39 2.48
CA ALA A 12 10.83 2.05 1.40
C ALA A 12 10.60 3.54 1.69
N GLU A 13 10.23 3.89 2.93
CA GLU A 13 10.06 5.28 3.34
C GLU A 13 11.38 6.05 3.36
N GLU A 14 12.50 5.41 3.70
CA GLU A 14 13.81 6.05 3.65
C GLU A 14 14.24 6.35 2.20
N ILE A 15 14.03 5.41 1.27
CA ILE A 15 14.25 5.65 -0.17
C ILE A 15 13.40 6.83 -0.65
N LYS A 16 12.12 6.87 -0.26
CA LYS A 16 11.20 7.94 -0.61
C LYS A 16 11.67 9.30 -0.08
N LYS A 17 12.12 9.37 1.17
CA LYS A 17 12.68 10.60 1.74
C LYS A 17 13.90 11.08 0.95
N ILE A 18 14.86 10.19 0.68
CA ILE A 18 16.06 10.53 -0.11
C ILE A 18 15.65 11.04 -1.50
N ASN A 19 14.70 10.39 -2.16
CA ASN A 19 14.21 10.80 -3.48
C ASN A 19 13.56 12.19 -3.49
N GLN A 20 13.09 12.68 -2.35
CA GLN A 20 12.48 13.99 -2.18
C GLN A 20 13.45 15.08 -1.71
N GLN A 21 14.71 14.75 -1.38
CA GLN A 21 15.73 15.72 -1.02
C GLN A 21 16.11 16.63 -2.21
N GLU A 22 16.85 17.71 -1.96
CA GLU A 22 17.32 18.60 -3.03
C GLU A 22 18.56 18.04 -3.75
N ASP A 23 19.50 17.50 -2.97
CA ASP A 23 20.75 16.92 -3.45
C ASP A 23 20.79 15.40 -3.25
N ASN A 24 21.59 14.72 -4.08
CA ASN A 24 21.81 13.26 -4.02
C ASN A 24 20.51 12.44 -3.94
N ARG A 25 19.52 12.85 -4.74
CA ARG A 25 18.16 12.28 -4.76
C ARG A 25 18.06 10.82 -5.18
N ILE A 26 19.14 10.20 -5.64
CA ILE A 26 19.14 8.84 -6.17
C ILE A 26 20.11 8.01 -5.34
N PRO A 27 19.63 7.27 -4.33
CA PRO A 27 20.48 6.41 -3.51
C PRO A 27 21.01 5.25 -4.34
N SER A 28 22.32 5.04 -4.27
CA SER A 28 23.02 3.95 -4.95
C SER A 28 23.49 2.89 -3.95
N SER A 29 23.57 1.65 -4.40
CA SER A 29 23.90 0.48 -3.57
C SER A 29 25.27 0.54 -2.88
N ASP A 30 26.21 1.33 -3.38
CA ASP A 30 27.56 1.50 -2.84
C ASP A 30 27.62 2.31 -1.53
N SER A 31 26.70 3.27 -1.37
CA SER A 31 26.53 4.06 -0.15
C SER A 31 25.32 3.59 0.66
N PHE A 32 24.16 3.51 0.03
CA PHE A 32 22.88 3.26 0.70
C PHE A 32 22.86 1.93 1.48
N LEU A 33 23.40 0.85 0.90
CA LEU A 33 23.42 -0.44 1.59
C LEU A 33 24.26 -0.39 2.87
N LYS A 34 25.39 0.34 2.86
CA LYS A 34 26.25 0.46 4.05
C LYS A 34 25.54 1.18 5.18
N ASP A 35 24.82 2.25 4.83
CA ASP A 35 24.05 3.04 5.79
C ASP A 35 22.90 2.20 6.38
N MET A 36 22.19 1.45 5.54
CA MET A 36 21.07 0.61 5.99
C MET A 36 21.52 -0.61 6.81
N ILE A 37 22.66 -1.23 6.48
CA ILE A 37 23.27 -2.31 7.27
C ILE A 37 23.57 -1.82 8.69
N ALA A 38 24.19 -0.63 8.81
CA ALA A 38 24.51 -0.03 10.10
C ALA A 38 23.24 0.34 10.87
N PHE A 39 22.24 0.92 10.19
CA PHE A 39 21.00 1.35 10.81
C PHE A 39 20.15 0.19 11.34
N PHE A 40 19.93 -0.85 10.53
CA PHE A 40 19.09 -1.98 10.89
C PHE A 40 19.83 -3.08 11.66
N SER A 41 21.18 -3.02 11.73
CA SER A 41 22.02 -4.08 12.30
C SER A 41 21.75 -5.45 11.64
N ARG A 42 21.73 -5.46 10.31
CA ARG A 42 21.37 -6.62 9.47
C ARG A 42 22.45 -6.92 8.45
N ASP A 43 22.49 -8.15 7.99
CA ASP A 43 23.46 -8.54 6.97
C ASP A 43 23.12 -7.92 5.62
N MET A 44 24.16 -7.65 4.82
CA MET A 44 24.00 -7.08 3.47
C MET A 44 23.08 -7.93 2.58
N HIS A 45 23.10 -9.26 2.77
CA HIS A 45 22.25 -10.17 2.02
C HIS A 45 20.77 -9.96 2.37
N GLU A 46 20.43 -9.87 3.65
CA GLU A 46 19.06 -9.66 4.13
C GLU A 46 18.48 -8.34 3.60
N ILE A 47 19.27 -7.25 3.62
CA ILE A 47 18.81 -5.95 3.09
C ILE A 47 18.56 -6.02 1.58
N ARG A 48 19.38 -6.75 0.81
CA ARG A 48 19.16 -6.95 -0.63
C ARG A 48 17.91 -7.78 -0.91
N GLU A 49 17.66 -8.82 -0.13
CA GLU A 49 16.42 -9.61 -0.25
C GLU A 49 15.18 -8.75 0.02
N ILE A 50 15.23 -7.89 1.03
CA ILE A 50 14.15 -6.95 1.35
C ILE A 50 13.94 -5.96 0.19
N LEU A 51 15.01 -5.44 -0.42
CA LEU A 51 14.94 -4.55 -1.57
C LEU A 51 14.31 -5.21 -2.80
N GLU A 52 14.68 -6.45 -3.13
CA GLU A 52 14.03 -7.20 -4.22
C GLU A 52 12.56 -7.49 -3.89
N MET A 53 12.23 -7.79 -2.64
CA MET A 53 10.84 -7.95 -2.21
C MET A 53 10.03 -6.66 -2.37
N LEU A 54 10.60 -5.51 -2.01
CA LEU A 54 9.96 -4.20 -2.22
C LEU A 54 9.76 -3.89 -3.70
N ARG A 55 10.69 -4.31 -4.57
CA ARG A 55 10.55 -4.20 -6.02
C ARG A 55 9.40 -5.07 -6.53
N GLU A 56 9.33 -6.33 -6.11
CA GLU A 56 8.24 -7.24 -6.48
C GLU A 56 6.88 -6.74 -5.96
N ALA A 57 6.85 -6.17 -4.76
CA ALA A 57 5.67 -5.54 -4.18
C ALA A 57 5.35 -4.15 -4.76
N ARG A 58 6.13 -3.67 -5.75
CA ARG A 58 5.94 -2.40 -6.47
C ARG A 58 6.03 -1.15 -5.59
N TYR A 59 6.76 -1.23 -4.48
CA TYR A 59 7.09 -0.06 -3.67
C TYR A 59 8.22 0.76 -4.30
N ILE A 60 9.18 0.07 -4.92
CA ILE A 60 10.36 0.69 -5.51
C ILE A 60 10.67 0.13 -6.90
N PHE A 61 11.42 0.89 -7.66
CA PHE A 61 12.14 0.41 -8.83
C PHE A 61 13.63 0.31 -8.51
N ILE A 62 14.29 -0.66 -9.14
CA ILE A 62 15.74 -0.86 -9.07
C ILE A 62 16.32 -0.65 -10.47
N ILE A 63 17.31 0.24 -10.59
CA ILE A 63 18.01 0.51 -11.85
C ILE A 63 19.43 -0.01 -11.73
N LYS A 64 19.85 -0.91 -12.61
CA LYS A 64 21.27 -1.29 -12.72
C LYS A 64 22.04 -0.17 -13.42
N ILE A 65 22.71 0.68 -12.65
CA ILE A 65 23.40 1.88 -13.17
C ILE A 65 24.79 1.55 -13.70
N VAL A 66 25.48 0.59 -13.06
CA VAL A 66 26.77 0.06 -13.50
C VAL A 66 26.63 -1.44 -13.67
N LEU A 67 26.96 -1.92 -14.87
CA LEU A 67 26.96 -3.35 -15.13
C LEU A 67 28.19 -4.00 -14.51
N PRO A 68 28.05 -5.20 -13.93
CA PRO A 68 29.17 -5.93 -13.37
C PRO A 68 30.19 -6.23 -14.46
N GLU A 69 31.46 -5.92 -14.22
CA GLU A 69 32.52 -6.34 -15.13
C GLU A 69 32.77 -7.84 -14.97
N GLN A 70 32.81 -8.57 -16.10
CA GLN A 70 33.27 -9.96 -16.10
C GLN A 70 34.79 -10.00 -15.93
N SER A 71 35.25 -9.77 -14.71
CA SER A 71 36.60 -10.11 -14.30
C SER A 71 36.78 -11.63 -14.40
N LYS A 72 37.87 -12.07 -15.06
CA LYS A 72 38.26 -13.50 -15.15
C LYS A 72 38.58 -14.11 -13.77
N ASN A 73 38.65 -13.31 -12.70
CA ASN A 73 38.91 -13.76 -11.35
C ASN A 73 37.61 -13.85 -10.55
N ALA A 74 37.06 -15.07 -10.46
CA ALA A 74 35.79 -15.40 -9.81
C ALA A 74 35.70 -15.13 -8.29
N ARG A 75 36.71 -14.53 -7.65
CA ARG A 75 36.74 -14.28 -6.20
C ARG A 75 36.21 -12.91 -5.78
N GLU A 76 36.19 -11.94 -6.69
CA GLU A 76 35.58 -10.63 -6.51
C GLU A 76 34.58 -10.43 -7.63
N GLN A 77 33.42 -11.05 -7.49
CA GLN A 77 32.29 -10.78 -8.38
C GLN A 77 31.85 -9.35 -8.09
N ASP A 78 32.31 -8.40 -8.90
CA ASP A 78 31.71 -7.07 -8.93
C ASP A 78 30.22 -7.25 -9.20
N GLN A 79 29.37 -6.86 -8.26
CA GLN A 79 27.91 -7.02 -8.38
C GLN A 79 27.31 -5.90 -9.23
N GLY A 80 28.13 -4.96 -9.71
CA GLY A 80 27.69 -3.72 -10.31
C GLY A 80 27.18 -2.76 -9.25
N VAL A 81 26.51 -1.70 -9.70
CA VAL A 81 25.89 -0.71 -8.82
C VAL A 81 24.44 -0.56 -9.23
N ASP A 82 23.56 -0.71 -8.25
CA ASP A 82 22.13 -0.47 -8.39
C ASP A 82 21.75 0.90 -7.81
N ALA A 83 20.66 1.48 -8.32
CA ALA A 83 20.02 2.67 -7.79
C ALA A 83 18.56 2.39 -7.44
N TYR A 84 18.09 2.96 -6.33
CA TYR A 84 16.76 2.71 -5.79
C TYR A 84 15.85 3.92 -5.91
N ILE A 85 14.64 3.71 -6.41
CA ILE A 85 13.67 4.77 -6.71
C ILE A 85 12.32 4.39 -6.16
N TYR A 86 11.65 5.26 -5.42
CA TYR A 86 10.28 5.02 -4.97
C TYR A 86 9.29 5.07 -6.14
N ALA A 87 8.39 4.09 -6.20
CA ALA A 87 7.41 3.94 -7.27
C ALA A 87 6.21 4.87 -7.06
N ASP A 88 6.41 6.15 -7.35
CA ASP A 88 5.38 7.18 -7.37
C ASP A 88 5.58 8.09 -8.59
N LEU A 89 4.49 8.44 -9.28
CA LEU A 89 4.55 9.17 -10.55
C LEU A 89 5.17 10.55 -10.39
N LYS A 90 4.86 11.25 -9.31
CA LYS A 90 5.41 12.58 -9.03
C LYS A 90 6.91 12.47 -8.74
N ILE A 91 7.31 11.54 -7.88
CA ILE A 91 8.72 11.32 -7.55
C ILE A 91 9.52 10.94 -8.80
N VAL A 92 9.05 9.99 -9.60
CA VAL A 92 9.74 9.57 -10.83
C VAL A 92 9.89 10.73 -11.82
N THR A 93 8.85 11.56 -11.96
CA THR A 93 8.89 12.74 -12.84
C THR A 93 9.93 13.76 -12.37
N ASP A 94 9.97 14.04 -11.07
CA ASP A 94 10.94 14.99 -10.50
C ASP A 94 12.39 14.46 -10.61
N LEU A 95 12.59 13.17 -10.36
CA LEU A 95 13.89 12.52 -10.50
C LEU A 95 14.38 12.47 -11.95
N LYS A 96 13.47 12.31 -12.91
CA LYS A 96 13.81 12.38 -14.34
C LYS A 96 14.39 13.74 -14.69
N GLY A 97 13.70 14.82 -14.30
CA GLY A 97 14.20 16.18 -14.53
C GLY A 97 15.53 16.46 -13.82
N PHE A 98 15.75 15.88 -12.63
CA PHE A 98 17.03 15.94 -11.93
C PHE A 98 18.14 15.19 -12.70
N ALA A 99 17.87 13.96 -13.13
CA ALA A 99 18.83 13.12 -13.85
C ALA A 99 19.22 13.73 -15.21
N GLU A 100 18.25 14.29 -15.95
CA GLU A 100 18.48 14.98 -17.22
C GLU A 100 19.39 16.21 -17.05
N LYS A 101 19.17 17.04 -16.02
CA LYS A 101 20.07 18.17 -15.71
C LYS A 101 21.49 17.72 -15.36
N LYS A 102 21.63 16.62 -14.62
CA LYS A 102 22.94 16.04 -14.28
C LYS A 102 23.62 15.44 -15.52
N LEU A 103 22.84 14.83 -16.42
CA LEU A 103 23.30 14.29 -17.70
C LEU A 103 23.88 15.39 -18.60
N GLU A 104 23.15 16.50 -18.76
CA GLU A 104 23.63 17.66 -19.54
C GLU A 104 24.96 18.19 -18.99
N LYS A 105 25.06 18.37 -17.66
CA LYS A 105 26.29 18.83 -17.00
C LYS A 105 27.45 17.85 -17.19
N ALA A 106 27.20 16.55 -17.05
CA ALA A 106 28.22 15.52 -17.27
C ALA A 106 28.71 15.51 -18.73
N TYR A 107 27.79 15.68 -19.68
CA TYR A 107 28.12 15.78 -21.10
C TYR A 107 28.93 17.04 -21.43
N GLU A 108 28.51 18.21 -20.93
CA GLU A 108 29.22 19.47 -21.10
C GLU A 108 30.64 19.39 -20.52
N ALA A 109 30.81 18.78 -19.35
CA ALA A 109 32.12 18.60 -18.73
C ALA A 109 33.04 17.66 -19.54
N THR A 110 32.48 16.66 -20.23
CA THR A 110 33.24 15.65 -20.97
C THR A 110 33.60 16.11 -22.39
N TYR A 111 32.66 16.78 -23.08
CA TYR A 111 32.79 17.12 -24.50
C TYR A 111 32.88 18.62 -24.77
N TYR A 112 32.81 19.47 -23.74
CA TYR A 112 32.82 20.94 -23.84
C TYR A 112 31.75 21.50 -24.78
N LYS A 113 30.61 20.79 -24.89
CA LYS A 113 29.48 21.15 -25.75
C LYS A 113 28.18 20.92 -24.99
N ARG A 114 27.20 21.80 -25.20
CA ARG A 114 25.85 21.61 -24.68
C ARG A 114 24.97 20.93 -25.72
N LYS A 115 24.22 19.93 -25.27
CA LYS A 115 23.19 19.22 -26.04
C LYS A 115 22.02 18.94 -25.11
N SER A 116 20.82 18.81 -25.68
CA SER A 116 19.66 18.41 -24.88
C SER A 116 19.78 16.95 -24.42
N PRO A 117 19.10 16.54 -23.34
CA PRO A 117 19.21 15.18 -22.79
C PRO A 117 18.79 14.14 -23.83
N PHE A 118 17.74 14.43 -24.60
CA PHE A 118 17.27 13.58 -25.69
C PHE A 118 18.35 13.33 -26.76
N GLN A 119 19.07 14.38 -27.18
CA GLN A 119 20.15 14.25 -28.16
C GLN A 119 21.32 13.44 -27.60
N ILE A 120 21.70 13.70 -26.35
CA ILE A 120 22.76 12.98 -25.64
C ILE A 120 22.43 11.49 -25.56
N THR A 121 21.22 11.15 -25.10
CA THR A 121 20.75 9.77 -25.00
C THR A 121 20.75 9.08 -26.35
N ARG A 122 20.20 9.69 -27.41
CA ARG A 122 20.16 9.08 -28.75
C ARG A 122 21.54 8.77 -29.32
N GLU A 123 22.52 9.60 -29.01
CA GLU A 123 23.91 9.47 -29.49
C GLU A 123 24.71 8.43 -28.70
N LEU A 124 24.59 8.44 -27.38
CA LEU A 124 25.46 7.66 -26.49
C LEU A 124 24.86 6.33 -26.06
N PHE A 125 23.53 6.17 -26.06
CA PHE A 125 22.88 4.93 -25.65
C PHE A 125 23.28 3.71 -26.50
N PRO A 126 23.43 3.80 -27.84
CA PRO A 126 23.94 2.68 -28.64
C PRO A 126 25.34 2.21 -28.24
N LYS A 127 26.12 3.08 -27.59
CA LYS A 127 27.50 2.84 -27.13
C LYS A 127 27.61 2.80 -25.60
N ILE A 128 26.50 2.55 -24.91
CA ILE A 128 26.43 2.68 -23.44
C ILE A 128 27.46 1.82 -22.70
N LYS A 129 27.86 0.69 -23.26
CA LYS A 129 28.91 -0.19 -22.70
C LYS A 129 30.28 0.50 -22.61
N GLU A 130 30.61 1.37 -23.57
CA GLU A 130 31.86 2.14 -23.58
C GLU A 130 31.87 3.20 -22.46
N HIS A 131 30.69 3.59 -22.00
CA HIS A 131 30.49 4.55 -20.92
C HIS A 131 30.13 3.89 -19.59
N ASN A 132 30.28 2.56 -19.46
CA ASN A 132 30.00 1.87 -18.20
C ASN A 132 30.83 2.49 -17.06
N ASN A 133 30.23 2.61 -15.89
CA ASN A 133 30.85 3.21 -14.71
C ASN A 133 31.29 4.69 -14.84
N THR A 134 31.04 5.37 -15.95
CA THR A 134 31.28 6.83 -16.07
C THR A 134 30.10 7.63 -15.53
N PRO A 135 30.29 8.87 -15.05
CA PRO A 135 29.16 9.74 -14.65
C PRO A 135 28.13 9.90 -15.76
N LEU A 136 28.61 10.00 -17.00
CA LEU A 136 27.78 10.13 -18.19
C LEU A 136 26.93 8.88 -18.43
N GLY A 137 27.55 7.70 -18.46
CA GLY A 137 26.84 6.44 -18.64
C GLY A 137 25.84 6.13 -17.51
N ARG A 138 26.22 6.42 -16.26
CA ARG A 138 25.33 6.29 -15.10
C ARG A 138 24.05 7.13 -15.28
N PHE A 139 24.18 8.42 -15.62
CA PHE A 139 23.01 9.29 -15.81
C PHE A 139 22.21 8.96 -17.07
N ILE A 140 22.82 8.45 -18.14
CA ILE A 140 22.08 7.95 -19.31
C ILE A 140 21.18 6.78 -18.91
N ASN A 141 21.74 5.77 -18.21
CA ASN A 141 20.98 4.61 -17.76
C ASN A 141 19.81 5.04 -16.87
N ILE A 142 20.05 5.93 -15.91
CA ILE A 142 19.03 6.45 -15.02
C ILE A 142 17.94 7.19 -15.81
N SER A 143 18.29 8.14 -16.67
CA SER A 143 17.31 8.94 -17.42
C SER A 143 16.42 8.09 -18.32
N VAL A 144 16.98 7.10 -19.02
CA VAL A 144 16.22 6.18 -19.88
C VAL A 144 15.27 5.33 -19.06
N MET A 145 15.73 4.77 -17.95
CA MET A 145 14.90 3.92 -17.10
C MET A 145 13.79 4.71 -16.39
N LEU A 146 14.07 5.94 -15.94
CA LEU A 146 13.04 6.81 -15.36
C LEU A 146 11.96 7.20 -16.38
N GLU A 147 12.33 7.41 -17.65
CA GLU A 147 11.34 7.61 -18.71
C GLU A 147 10.44 6.38 -18.89
N GLU A 148 11.02 5.18 -18.88
CA GLU A 148 10.24 3.95 -19.00
C GLU A 148 9.34 3.71 -17.77
N TYR A 149 9.85 3.93 -16.56
CA TYR A 149 9.03 3.83 -15.34
C TYR A 149 7.90 4.84 -15.30
N GLN A 150 8.11 6.06 -15.83
CA GLN A 150 7.04 7.04 -15.97
C GLN A 150 5.91 6.53 -16.88
N ARG A 151 6.26 5.86 -17.99
CA ARG A 151 5.28 5.23 -18.89
C ARG A 151 4.54 4.09 -18.19
N VAL A 152 5.25 3.22 -17.48
CA VAL A 152 4.65 2.09 -16.73
C VAL A 152 3.65 2.59 -15.68
N LEU A 153 4.03 3.59 -14.89
CA LEU A 153 3.17 4.20 -13.87
C LEU A 153 1.92 4.87 -14.49
N THR A 154 2.08 5.48 -15.67
CA THR A 154 0.96 6.12 -16.39
C THR A 154 0.03 5.10 -17.02
N ALA A 155 0.56 3.96 -17.52
CA ALA A 155 -0.23 2.93 -18.18
C ALA A 155 -1.10 2.12 -17.20
N ALA A 156 -0.62 1.91 -15.97
CA ALA A 156 -1.30 1.06 -14.98
C ALA A 156 -1.30 1.70 -13.58
N PRO A 157 -1.95 2.85 -13.35
CA PRO A 157 -1.92 3.54 -12.06
C PRO A 157 -2.50 2.68 -10.91
N ASN A 158 -3.53 1.88 -11.19
CA ASN A 158 -4.17 0.99 -10.21
C ASN A 158 -3.25 -0.15 -9.72
N GLU A 159 -2.15 -0.43 -10.42
CA GLU A 159 -1.17 -1.44 -9.99
C GLU A 159 -0.25 -0.95 -8.88
N TYR A 160 -0.16 0.38 -8.70
CA TYR A 160 0.70 1.08 -7.75
C TYR A 160 -0.09 1.74 -6.62
N ASP A 161 -1.38 1.42 -6.48
CA ASP A 161 -2.21 1.85 -5.35
C ASP A 161 -1.67 1.27 -4.03
N ASP A 162 -1.73 2.07 -2.96
CA ASP A 162 -1.20 1.71 -1.64
C ASP A 162 -1.79 0.40 -1.09
N ASN A 163 -3.09 0.17 -1.29
CA ASN A 163 -3.74 -1.04 -0.81
C ASN A 163 -3.24 -2.27 -1.56
N ARG A 164 -3.04 -2.14 -2.87
CA ARG A 164 -2.54 -3.24 -3.70
C ARG A 164 -1.08 -3.56 -3.39
N ARG A 165 -0.24 -2.54 -3.18
CA ARG A 165 1.16 -2.69 -2.77
C ARG A 165 1.28 -3.40 -1.42
N ARG A 166 0.48 -2.99 -0.43
CA ARG A 166 0.43 -3.64 0.90
C ARG A 166 0.01 -5.09 0.82
N ASN A 167 -1.02 -5.40 0.01
CA ASN A 167 -1.50 -6.77 -0.16
C ASN A 167 -0.42 -7.65 -0.81
N LEU A 168 0.23 -7.17 -1.87
CA LEU A 168 1.33 -7.89 -2.54
C LEU A 168 2.51 -8.12 -1.59
N LEU A 169 2.93 -7.11 -0.83
CA LEU A 169 4.01 -7.26 0.14
C LEU A 169 3.68 -8.29 1.22
N SER A 170 2.44 -8.28 1.70
CA SER A 170 1.97 -9.25 2.70
C SER A 170 1.98 -10.68 2.14
N GLU A 171 1.51 -10.87 0.90
CA GLU A 171 1.55 -12.17 0.22
C GLU A 171 2.97 -12.69 0.02
N LEU A 172 3.90 -11.82 -0.40
CA LEU A 172 5.32 -12.17 -0.58
C LEU A 172 5.99 -12.58 0.73
N LEU A 173 5.70 -11.88 1.82
CA LEU A 173 6.21 -12.24 3.15
C LEU A 173 5.65 -13.58 3.66
N GLU A 174 4.35 -13.85 3.43
CA GLU A 174 3.75 -15.15 3.76
C GLU A 174 4.40 -16.28 2.94
N ARG A 175 4.69 -16.05 1.66
CA ARG A 175 5.37 -17.02 0.79
C ARG A 175 6.80 -17.33 1.21
N ASN A 176 7.52 -16.34 1.74
CA ASN A 176 8.90 -16.49 2.21
C ASN A 176 9.01 -17.03 3.64
N GLY A 177 7.90 -17.49 4.24
CA GLY A 177 7.89 -18.09 5.57
C GLY A 177 8.09 -17.11 6.72
N ALA A 178 8.04 -15.80 6.44
CA ALA A 178 8.11 -14.76 7.46
C ALA A 178 6.73 -14.64 8.14
N PRO A 179 6.63 -14.77 9.47
CA PRO A 179 5.36 -14.57 10.16
C PRO A 179 4.97 -13.10 10.05
N VAL A 180 4.00 -12.80 9.17
CA VAL A 180 3.38 -11.49 9.06
C VAL A 180 2.52 -11.26 10.30
N THR A 181 3.11 -10.74 11.38
CA THR A 181 2.35 -10.14 12.48
C THR A 181 1.93 -8.73 12.10
N VAL A 182 1.23 -8.60 10.98
CA VAL A 182 0.43 -7.42 10.71
C VAL A 182 -0.89 -7.63 11.40
N ALA A 183 -1.27 -6.68 12.24
CA ALA A 183 -2.67 -6.45 12.53
C ALA A 183 -3.36 -6.20 11.18
N ARG A 184 -3.82 -7.28 10.54
CA ARG A 184 -4.52 -7.27 9.26
C ARG A 184 -5.69 -6.30 9.39
N ASP A 185 -5.56 -5.14 8.77
CA ASP A 185 -6.72 -4.46 8.22
C ASP A 185 -7.40 -5.45 7.26
N ILE A 186 -8.71 -5.47 7.35
CA ILE A 186 -9.61 -6.53 6.88
C ILE A 186 -9.41 -6.76 5.36
N PRO A 187 -9.37 -8.01 4.87
CA PRO A 187 -9.37 -8.24 3.42
C PRO A 187 -10.73 -7.84 2.83
N ASP A 188 -10.71 -6.92 1.87
CA ASP A 188 -11.84 -6.69 0.97
C ASP A 188 -11.99 -7.93 0.08
N TYR A 189 -13.15 -8.59 0.18
CA TYR A 189 -13.52 -9.65 -0.72
C TYR A 189 -13.88 -9.05 -2.07
N GLU A 190 -13.20 -9.49 -3.12
CA GLU A 190 -13.58 -9.25 -4.50
C GLU A 190 -15.03 -9.74 -4.72
N ILE A 191 -15.89 -8.84 -5.20
CA ILE A 191 -17.17 -9.19 -5.79
C ILE A 191 -16.85 -9.85 -7.13
N THR A 192 -16.71 -11.17 -7.15
CA THR A 192 -16.75 -11.93 -8.40
C THR A 192 -18.16 -11.82 -8.97
N SER A 193 -18.32 -10.92 -9.94
CA SER A 193 -19.39 -10.95 -10.92
C SER A 193 -19.36 -12.29 -11.67
N LEU A 194 -20.18 -13.24 -11.23
CA LEU A 194 -20.59 -14.38 -12.04
C LEU A 194 -21.74 -13.93 -12.95
N GLY A 195 -21.38 -13.36 -14.09
CA GLY A 195 -22.28 -13.17 -15.21
C GLY A 195 -22.08 -14.29 -16.23
N GLY A 196 -23.16 -15.04 -16.53
CA GLY A 196 -23.25 -15.84 -17.75
C GLY A 196 -24.24 -17.01 -17.69
N GLY A 197 -25.51 -16.77 -18.05
CA GLY A 197 -26.38 -17.84 -18.53
C GLY A 197 -27.90 -17.70 -18.34
N GLY A 198 -28.54 -16.76 -19.03
CA GLY A 198 -29.86 -16.97 -19.65
C GLY A 198 -31.15 -16.67 -18.85
N GLY A 199 -31.87 -15.62 -19.27
CA GLY A 199 -33.34 -15.64 -19.30
C GLY A 199 -34.12 -14.57 -18.52
N SER A 200 -34.30 -13.38 -19.13
CA SER A 200 -35.53 -12.54 -19.09
C SER A 200 -36.05 -11.92 -17.77
N PRO A 201 -36.86 -10.84 -17.84
CA PRO A 201 -36.60 -9.63 -17.06
C PRO A 201 -37.63 -9.28 -15.96
N LEU A 202 -37.19 -8.40 -15.07
CA LEU A 202 -37.95 -7.42 -14.27
C LEU A 202 -39.08 -7.94 -13.37
N GLY A 203 -38.83 -7.92 -12.07
CA GLY A 203 -39.87 -8.01 -11.05
C GLY A 203 -39.36 -7.60 -9.67
N PHE A 204 -39.53 -6.33 -9.31
CA PHE A 204 -39.50 -5.89 -7.91
C PHE A 204 -40.56 -6.67 -7.09
N LYS A 205 -40.13 -7.44 -6.08
CA LYS A 205 -40.84 -7.96 -4.87
C LYS A 205 -40.04 -9.17 -4.35
N ARG A 206 -39.75 -9.43 -3.07
CA ARG A 206 -40.03 -8.85 -1.75
C ARG A 206 -38.88 -9.29 -0.83
N ALA A 207 -38.29 -8.39 -0.05
CA ALA A 207 -37.24 -8.71 0.93
C ALA A 207 -37.81 -9.27 2.25
N ALA A 208 -38.79 -10.19 2.17
CA ALA A 208 -39.47 -10.74 3.35
C ALA A 208 -39.13 -12.21 3.64
N ASP A 209 -38.56 -12.95 2.67
CA ASP A 209 -38.16 -14.36 2.87
C ASP A 209 -36.69 -14.58 2.51
N VAL A 210 -35.79 -13.97 3.29
CA VAL A 210 -34.42 -14.49 3.47
C VAL A 210 -34.07 -14.36 4.95
N VAL A 211 -34.94 -14.93 5.80
CA VAL A 211 -34.55 -15.36 7.14
C VAL A 211 -34.14 -16.83 7.00
N ALA A 212 -32.99 -17.03 6.37
CA ALA A 212 -32.21 -18.22 6.57
C ALA A 212 -30.91 -17.72 7.19
N SER A 213 -30.69 -18.14 8.43
CA SER A 213 -29.41 -18.15 9.13
C SER A 213 -28.24 -18.27 8.16
N ASN A 214 -27.63 -17.14 7.78
CA ASN A 214 -26.21 -17.17 7.49
C ASN A 214 -25.54 -17.35 8.86
N ASP A 215 -25.44 -18.61 9.28
CA ASP A 215 -24.37 -19.03 10.18
C ASP A 215 -23.09 -18.65 9.46
N VAL A 216 -22.63 -17.42 9.71
CA VAL A 216 -21.32 -16.95 9.29
C VAL A 216 -20.37 -17.81 10.09
N THR A 217 -19.88 -18.88 9.46
CA THR A 217 -18.90 -19.80 10.02
C THR A 217 -17.80 -18.98 10.68
N PHE A 218 -17.74 -19.08 12.02
CA PHE A 218 -16.73 -18.45 12.85
C PHE A 218 -15.37 -18.89 12.31
N ASN A 219 -14.68 -18.00 11.61
CA ASN A 219 -13.34 -18.29 11.10
C ASN A 219 -12.34 -17.93 12.22
N PRO A 220 -11.75 -18.91 12.94
CA PRO A 220 -10.79 -18.65 14.02
C PRO A 220 -9.49 -18.01 13.52
N LYS A 221 -9.29 -17.94 12.19
CA LYS A 221 -8.16 -17.24 11.55
C LYS A 221 -8.49 -15.81 11.13
N SER A 222 -9.72 -15.33 11.34
CA SER A 222 -10.10 -13.94 11.04
C SER A 222 -9.34 -12.96 11.94
N PRO A 223 -8.83 -11.83 11.42
CA PRO A 223 -8.13 -10.82 12.22
C PRO A 223 -8.95 -10.34 13.42
N TRP A 224 -10.25 -10.14 13.23
CA TRP A 224 -11.19 -9.80 14.29
C TRP A 224 -11.24 -10.88 15.38
N SER A 225 -11.33 -12.17 15.01
CA SER A 225 -11.36 -13.29 15.96
C SER A 225 -10.06 -13.42 16.77
N ARG A 226 -8.90 -13.13 16.16
CA ARG A 226 -7.62 -13.08 16.85
C ARG A 226 -7.54 -11.90 17.82
N LEU A 227 -8.07 -10.74 17.44
CA LEU A 227 -8.07 -9.55 18.29
C LEU A 227 -9.05 -9.67 19.46
N THR A 228 -10.26 -10.20 19.23
CA THR A 228 -11.24 -10.43 20.30
C THR A 228 -10.80 -11.52 21.28
N SER A 229 -9.83 -12.37 20.92
CA SER A 229 -9.20 -13.31 21.86
C SER A 229 -8.24 -12.64 22.87
N LYS A 230 -7.76 -11.43 22.58
CA LYS A 230 -6.77 -10.70 23.39
C LYS A 230 -7.34 -9.42 24.01
N PHE A 231 -8.33 -8.81 23.38
CA PHE A 231 -8.90 -7.51 23.77
C PHE A 231 -10.42 -7.56 23.73
N SER A 232 -11.08 -6.73 24.53
CA SER A 232 -12.55 -6.61 24.49
C SER A 232 -13.00 -5.99 23.17
N ALA A 233 -14.18 -6.40 22.69
CA ALA A 233 -14.80 -5.80 21.50
C ALA A 233 -15.00 -4.28 21.69
N GLU A 234 -15.40 -3.84 22.88
CA GLU A 234 -15.52 -2.42 23.24
C GLU A 234 -14.21 -1.65 23.02
N PHE A 235 -13.08 -2.19 23.47
CA PHE A 235 -11.77 -1.55 23.30
C PHE A 235 -11.40 -1.40 21.83
N LEU A 236 -11.62 -2.45 21.03
CA LEU A 236 -11.36 -2.45 19.59
C LEU A 236 -12.25 -1.43 18.86
N ILE A 237 -13.54 -1.41 19.18
CA ILE A 237 -14.48 -0.42 18.63
C ILE A 237 -14.02 1.00 18.96
N ARG A 238 -13.61 1.26 20.21
CA ARG A 238 -13.15 2.58 20.65
C ARG A 238 -11.94 3.07 19.83
N ILE A 239 -11.01 2.18 19.49
CA ILE A 239 -9.86 2.52 18.64
C ILE A 239 -10.32 2.98 17.26
N HIS A 240 -11.20 2.20 16.61
CA HIS A 240 -11.72 2.54 15.28
C HIS A 240 -12.48 3.87 15.28
N LEU A 241 -13.31 4.12 16.31
CA LEU A 241 -14.05 5.37 16.43
C LEU A 241 -13.13 6.59 16.62
N ARG A 242 -12.02 6.45 17.36
CA ARG A 242 -11.03 7.52 17.53
C ARG A 242 -10.28 7.86 16.23
N LYS A 243 -10.15 6.88 15.33
CA LYS A 243 -9.51 7.05 14.02
C LYS A 243 -10.49 7.46 12.90
N TYR A 244 -11.76 7.69 13.23
CA TYR A 244 -12.82 7.97 12.26
C TYR A 244 -13.07 6.83 11.25
N GLU A 245 -12.78 5.59 11.64
CA GLU A 245 -12.92 4.39 10.78
C GLU A 245 -14.36 3.82 10.87
N PHE A 246 -15.37 4.62 10.54
CA PHE A 246 -16.78 4.26 10.70
C PHE A 246 -17.22 3.10 9.79
N ASP A 247 -16.73 3.05 8.55
CA ASP A 247 -17.03 1.96 7.60
C ASP A 247 -16.53 0.59 8.11
N THR A 248 -15.40 0.56 8.81
CA THR A 248 -14.87 -0.65 9.43
C THR A 248 -15.85 -1.21 10.46
N VAL A 249 -16.36 -0.36 11.36
CA VAL A 249 -17.37 -0.76 12.37
C VAL A 249 -18.66 -1.21 11.69
N ARG A 250 -19.08 -0.53 10.61
CA ARG A 250 -20.24 -0.91 9.79
C ARG A 250 -20.10 -2.31 9.21
N LYS A 251 -18.94 -2.63 8.60
CA LYS A 251 -18.60 -3.95 8.05
C LYS A 251 -18.61 -5.04 9.11
N LEU A 252 -18.14 -4.75 10.34
CA LEU A 252 -18.16 -5.71 11.45
C LEU A 252 -19.58 -6.07 11.90
N ILE A 253 -20.50 -5.09 11.92
CA ILE A 253 -21.92 -5.31 12.24
C ILE A 253 -22.63 -6.10 11.13
N LEU A 254 -22.39 -5.74 9.87
CA LEU A 254 -22.99 -6.44 8.72
C LEU A 254 -22.47 -7.86 8.56
N GLY A 255 -21.16 -8.06 8.77
CA GLY A 255 -20.49 -9.35 8.69
C GLY A 255 -20.76 -10.29 9.88
N GLY A 256 -21.67 -9.94 10.79
CA GLY A 256 -22.04 -10.80 11.92
C GLY A 256 -20.92 -11.02 12.95
N LYS A 257 -19.93 -10.12 12.99
CA LYS A 257 -18.81 -10.17 13.94
C LYS A 257 -19.11 -9.41 15.23
N LEU A 258 -19.99 -8.41 15.14
CA LEU A 258 -20.59 -7.69 16.26
C LEU A 258 -22.06 -8.07 16.35
N VAL A 259 -22.36 -9.04 17.22
CA VAL A 259 -23.72 -9.59 17.39
C VAL A 259 -24.26 -9.35 18.79
N ASN A 260 -23.39 -9.04 19.76
CA ASN A 260 -23.80 -8.82 21.13
C ASN A 260 -24.57 -7.51 21.26
N PHE A 261 -25.63 -7.52 22.08
CA PHE A 261 -26.45 -6.35 22.33
C PHE A 261 -25.63 -5.21 22.96
N ASP A 262 -24.76 -5.51 23.92
CA ASP A 262 -23.96 -4.52 24.63
C ASP A 262 -22.92 -3.85 23.73
N ASP A 263 -22.30 -4.61 22.81
CA ASP A 263 -21.36 -4.06 21.83
C ASP A 263 -22.06 -3.12 20.83
N LEU A 264 -23.24 -3.51 20.34
CA LEU A 264 -24.05 -2.67 19.44
C LEU A 264 -24.56 -1.42 20.15
N LYS A 265 -24.92 -1.53 21.43
CA LYS A 265 -25.30 -0.40 22.28
C LYS A 265 -24.14 0.57 22.43
N TYR A 266 -22.93 0.06 22.69
CA TYR A 266 -21.72 0.87 22.80
C TYR A 266 -21.42 1.65 21.51
N VAL A 267 -21.52 1.00 20.34
CA VAL A 267 -21.38 1.68 19.04
C VAL A 267 -22.39 2.82 18.91
N ARG A 268 -23.67 2.54 19.13
CA ARG A 268 -24.74 3.54 19.00
C ARG A 268 -24.51 4.74 19.93
N ASP A 269 -24.23 4.50 21.21
CA ASP A 269 -24.10 5.55 22.22
C ASP A 269 -22.83 6.40 21.99
N SER A 270 -21.75 5.76 21.51
CA SER A 270 -20.51 6.46 21.15
C SER A 270 -20.70 7.36 19.93
N ILE A 271 -21.37 6.88 18.88
CA ILE A 271 -21.67 7.68 17.69
C ILE A 271 -22.61 8.84 18.02
N GLN A 272 -23.65 8.61 18.83
CA GLN A 272 -24.54 9.67 19.29
C GLN A 272 -23.78 10.79 20.02
N THR A 273 -22.78 10.41 20.82
CA THR A 273 -21.92 11.36 21.54
C THR A 273 -21.03 12.15 20.57
N MET A 274 -20.46 11.48 19.55
CA MET A 274 -19.64 12.13 18.53
C MET A 274 -20.46 13.09 17.65
N GLU A 275 -21.68 12.72 17.25
CA GLU A 275 -22.61 13.60 16.53
C GLU A 275 -22.92 14.88 17.32
N ASN A 276 -23.09 14.78 18.64
CA ASN A 276 -23.33 15.95 19.49
C ASN A 276 -22.10 16.86 19.61
N HIS A 277 -20.89 16.33 19.37
CA HIS A 277 -19.63 17.06 19.45
C HIS A 277 -19.06 17.51 18.10
N VAL A 278 -19.83 17.43 17.00
CA VAL A 278 -19.39 17.88 15.67
C VAL A 278 -18.95 19.35 15.66
N HIS A 279 -19.52 20.19 16.54
CA HIS A 279 -19.13 21.59 16.69
C HIS A 279 -17.76 21.79 17.38
N LEU A 280 -17.24 20.79 18.08
CA LEU A 280 -15.94 20.82 18.77
C LEU A 280 -14.81 20.26 17.90
N ASP A 281 -15.14 19.44 16.89
CA ASP A 281 -14.17 18.81 15.99
C ASP A 281 -14.61 18.97 14.52
N PRO A 282 -14.00 19.91 13.76
CA PRO A 282 -14.35 20.16 12.36
C PRO A 282 -14.14 18.94 11.44
N ILE A 283 -13.31 17.97 11.82
CA ILE A 283 -13.06 16.77 11.01
C ILE A 283 -14.31 15.87 11.00
N LEU A 284 -15.07 15.83 12.10
CA LEU A 284 -16.31 15.05 12.19
C LEU A 284 -17.39 15.51 11.22
N GLN A 285 -17.33 16.77 10.76
CA GLN A 285 -18.29 17.31 9.81
C GLN A 285 -18.24 16.58 8.46
N ASN A 286 -17.08 16.02 8.09
CA ASN A 286 -16.92 15.25 6.85
C ASN A 286 -17.52 13.83 6.93
N PHE A 287 -17.87 13.36 8.13
CA PHE A 287 -18.33 11.99 8.39
C PHE A 287 -19.76 11.92 8.95
N THR A 288 -20.53 13.02 8.89
CA THR A 288 -21.88 13.09 9.46
C THR A 288 -22.84 12.05 8.89
N ASP A 289 -22.76 11.79 7.59
CA ASP A 289 -23.61 10.81 6.91
C ASP A 289 -23.25 9.38 7.33
N GLU A 290 -21.95 9.07 7.39
CA GLU A 290 -21.44 7.76 7.84
C GLU A 290 -21.79 7.47 9.30
N MET A 291 -21.65 8.47 10.17
CA MET A 291 -22.06 8.38 11.58
C MET A 291 -23.58 8.10 11.70
N THR A 292 -24.39 8.85 10.95
CA THR A 292 -25.85 8.67 10.96
C THR A 292 -26.24 7.28 10.48
N GLU A 293 -25.64 6.79 9.40
CA GLU A 293 -25.88 5.44 8.88
C GLU A 293 -25.47 4.36 9.87
N LEU A 294 -24.28 4.48 10.48
CA LEU A 294 -23.76 3.50 11.42
C LEU A 294 -24.63 3.41 12.68
N ARG A 295 -25.07 4.55 13.22
CA ARG A 295 -26.01 4.60 14.36
C ARG A 295 -27.34 3.93 14.03
N ARG A 296 -27.91 4.20 12.84
CA ARG A 296 -29.16 3.57 12.39
C ARG A 296 -29.01 2.07 12.22
N LEU A 297 -27.88 1.61 11.67
CA LEU A 297 -27.58 0.20 11.50
C LEU A 297 -27.48 -0.53 12.84
N ALA A 298 -26.72 0.03 13.80
CA ALA A 298 -26.58 -0.52 15.14
C ALA A 298 -27.94 -0.61 15.85
N GLN A 299 -28.75 0.45 15.81
CA GLN A 299 -30.10 0.46 16.41
C GLN A 299 -31.03 -0.56 15.75
N LYS A 300 -30.98 -0.71 14.42
CA LYS A 300 -31.77 -1.72 13.69
C LYS A 300 -31.41 -3.14 14.15
N LYS A 301 -30.11 -3.45 14.26
CA LYS A 301 -29.63 -4.76 14.73
C LYS A 301 -30.00 -5.02 16.19
N MET A 302 -29.90 -4.02 17.06
CA MET A 302 -30.37 -4.12 18.45
C MET A 302 -31.88 -4.41 18.56
N ASN A 303 -32.70 -3.78 17.72
CA ASN A 303 -34.15 -4.01 17.71
C ASN A 303 -34.49 -5.43 17.27
N ILE A 304 -33.77 -5.95 16.26
CA ILE A 304 -33.89 -7.34 15.81
C ILE A 304 -33.55 -8.30 16.96
N LEU A 305 -32.46 -8.06 17.69
CA LEU A 305 -32.04 -8.90 18.83
C LEU A 305 -33.03 -8.85 20.00
N LYS A 306 -33.72 -7.73 20.20
CA LYS A 306 -34.78 -7.58 21.21
C LYS A 306 -36.13 -8.19 20.80
N GLY A 307 -36.24 -8.75 19.59
CA GLY A 307 -37.51 -9.24 19.05
C GLY A 307 -38.52 -8.14 18.75
N ILE A 308 -38.07 -6.87 18.67
CA ILE A 308 -38.90 -5.73 18.29
C ILE A 308 -38.89 -5.66 16.75
N THR A 309 -39.53 -6.65 16.13
CA THR A 309 -40.00 -6.50 14.75
C THR A 309 -41.26 -5.66 14.79
N ASN A 310 -41.33 -4.57 14.03
CA ASN A 310 -42.56 -3.80 13.83
C ASN A 310 -43.63 -4.67 13.17
N SER A 311 -44.34 -5.49 13.95
CA SER A 311 -45.64 -6.04 13.61
C SER A 311 -46.70 -5.03 14.08
N GLY A 312 -46.76 -3.90 13.37
CA GLY A 312 -47.97 -3.09 13.29
C GLY A 312 -48.90 -3.74 12.27
N SER A 313 -49.61 -4.79 12.68
CA SER A 313 -50.76 -5.29 11.95
C SER A 313 -51.86 -4.23 12.02
N ILE A 314 -52.10 -3.54 10.91
CA ILE A 314 -53.41 -2.94 10.66
C ILE A 314 -54.38 -4.12 10.53
N GLN A 315 -55.17 -4.36 11.58
CA GLN A 315 -56.42 -5.08 11.47
C GLN A 315 -57.52 -4.03 11.47
N ASN A 316 -58.29 -4.03 10.37
CA ASN A 316 -59.58 -3.40 10.09
C ASN A 316 -60.10 -2.32 11.04
#